data_AF-A0A9E1VI08-F1
#
_entry.id   AF-A0A9E1VI08-F1
#
_cell.length_a   1.000
_cell.length_b   1.000
_cell.length_c   1.000
_cell.angle_alpha   90.00
_cell.angle_beta   90.00
_cell.angle_gamma   90.00
#
_symmetry.space_group_name_H-M   'P 1'
#
loop_
_entity.id
_entity.type
_entity.pdbx_description
1 polymer ?
#
loop_
_entity_poly.entity_id
_entity_poly.type
_entity_poly.pdbx_seq_one_letter_code
_entity_poly.pdbx_strand_id
1 'polypeptide(L)' 'MRELLRTNDHVALSLAMALLKDAEIECVIFDTHSAIIEGSISAIQKRMMVLDEDYAVASELLVGAELLESRDTPRGGPA' A
#
# COMPACT_ATOMS: atom_id res chain seq x y z
N MET A 1 -4.11 12.35 -10.27
CA MET A 1 -3.75 11.13 -9.52
C MET A 1 -2.95 11.53 -8.30
N ARG A 2 -3.26 10.94 -7.15
CA ARG A 2 -2.73 11.33 -5.84
C ARG A 2 -2.32 10.08 -5.05
N GLU A 3 -1.21 10.17 -4.32
CA GLU A 3 -0.68 9.05 -3.53
C GLU A 3 -1.58 8.79 -2.33
N LEU A 4 -2.08 7.54 -2.23
CA LEU A 4 -3.01 7.09 -1.20
C LEU A 4 -2.30 6.30 -0.10
N LEU A 5 -1.47 5.33 -0.48
CA LEU A 5 -0.79 4.43 0.46
C LEU A 5 0.58 4.06 -0.08
N ARG A 6 1.57 4.01 0.81
CA ARG A 6 2.90 3.49 0.52
C ARG A 6 3.22 2.37 1.48
N THR A 7 3.33 1.14 0.98
CA THR A 7 3.64 -0.04 1.80
C THR A 7 4.42 -1.09 1.01
N ASN A 8 5.26 -1.86 1.72
CA ASN A 8 5.92 -3.05 1.19
C ASN A 8 5.16 -4.34 1.56
N ASP A 9 4.09 -4.25 2.34
CA ASP A 9 3.30 -5.39 2.75
C ASP A 9 2.34 -5.82 1.63
N HIS A 10 2.56 -7.01 1.08
CA HIS A 10 1.73 -7.54 0.01
C HIS A 10 0.29 -7.84 0.45
N VAL A 11 0.07 -8.21 1.72
CA VAL A 11 -1.27 -8.48 2.25
C VAL A 11 -2.04 -7.17 2.33
N ALA A 12 -1.40 -6.11 2.82
CA ALA A 12 -2.00 -4.80 2.90
C ALA A 12 -2.39 -4.26 1.51
N LEU A 13 -1.50 -4.40 0.51
CA LEU A 13 -1.80 -4.01 -0.87
C LEU A 13 -2.99 -4.76 -1.45
N SER A 14 -3.02 -6.09 -1.29
CA SER A 14 -4.13 -6.91 -1.79
C SER A 14 -5.46 -6.53 -1.14
N LEU A 15 -5.47 -6.24 0.17
CA LEU A 15 -6.66 -5.80 0.88
C LEU A 15 -7.14 -4.42 0.41
N ALA A 16 -6.22 -3.44 0.33
CA ALA A 16 -6.55 -2.11 -0.17
C ALA A 16 -7.14 -2.15 -1.58
N MET A 17 -6.53 -2.91 -2.50
CA MET A 17 -7.07 -3.08 -3.85
C MET A 17 -8.47 -3.68 -3.84
N ALA A 18 -8.74 -4.67 -2.98
CA ALA A 18 -10.05 -5.28 -2.87
C ALA A 18 -11.10 -4.29 -2.35
N LEU A 19 -10.77 -3.51 -1.32
CA LEU A 19 -11.65 -2.48 -0.75
C LEU A 19 -11.97 -1.37 -1.76
N LEU A 20 -10.96 -0.87 -2.46
CA LEU A 20 -11.14 0.17 -3.48
C LEU A 20 -11.97 -0.35 -4.65
N LYS A 21 -11.74 -1.60 -5.06
CA LYS A 21 -12.51 -2.24 -6.14
C LYS A 21 -13.98 -2.48 -5.75
N ASP A 22 -14.26 -2.83 -4.49
CA ASP A 22 -15.63 -2.98 -3.98
C ASP A 22 -16.40 -1.65 -3.99
N ALA A 23 -15.69 -0.55 -3.75
CA ALA A 23 -16.21 0.82 -3.85
C ALA A 23 -16.20 1.39 -5.29
N GLU A 24 -15.89 0.58 -6.30
CA GLU A 24 -15.74 0.99 -7.71
C GLU A 24 -14.70 2.11 -7.95
N ILE A 25 -13.70 2.22 -7.08
CA ILE A 25 -12.61 3.20 -7.15
C ILE A 25 -11.42 2.63 -7.92
N GLU A 26 -10.99 3.32 -8.97
CA GLU A 26 -9.78 2.94 -9.71
C GLU A 26 -8.50 3.34 -8.94
N CYS A 27 -7.63 2.35 -8.70
CA CYS A 27 -6.32 2.54 -8.09
C CYS A 27 -5.19 2.01 -8.99
N VAL A 28 -4.08 2.72 -9.01
CA VAL A 28 -2.88 2.37 -9.78
C VAL A 28 -1.71 2.14 -8.83
N ILE A 29 -1.08 0.97 -8.93
CA ILE A 29 0.15 0.69 -8.19
C ILE A 29 1.33 1.10 -9.04
N PHE A 30 2.15 1.99 -8.49
CA PHE A 30 3.45 2.33 -9.03
C PHE A 30 4.52 1.49 -8.36
N ASP A 31 5.15 0.63 -9.15
CA ASP A 31 6.35 -0.11 -8.82
C ASP A 31 7.52 0.56 -9.56
N THR A 32 8.49 1.11 -8.82
CA THR A 32 9.72 1.59 -9.43
C THR A 32 10.73 0.46 -9.39
N HIS A 33 10.93 -0.15 -10.56
CA HIS A 33 11.98 -1.11 -10.90
C HIS A 33 13.29 -0.93 -10.09
N SER A 34 13.84 -2.08 -9.68
CA SER A 34 15.25 -2.33 -9.31
C SER A 34 15.65 -2.19 -7.83
N ALA A 35 15.52 -3.30 -7.10
CA ALA A 35 16.50 -3.70 -6.09
C ALA A 35 16.93 -5.15 -6.37
N ILE A 36 17.53 -5.38 -7.54
CA ILE A 36 18.12 -6.67 -7.93
C ILE A 36 19.52 -6.44 -8.49
N ILE A 37 20.37 -5.66 -7.82
CA ILE A 37 21.81 -5.68 -8.11
C ILE A 37 22.55 -5.57 -6.77
N GLU A 38 23.00 -6.73 -6.29
CA GLU A 38 24.06 -6.92 -5.28
C GLU A 38 23.82 -6.38 -3.86
N GLY A 39 23.15 -7.20 -3.02
CA GLY A 39 23.61 -7.36 -1.63
C GLY A 39 23.08 -6.40 -0.55
N SER A 40 22.02 -5.63 -0.78
CA SER A 40 21.34 -4.91 0.31
C SER A 40 19.83 -4.85 0.08
N ILE A 41 19.09 -5.24 1.11
CA ILE A 41 17.63 -5.25 1.21
C ILE A 41 17.16 -3.79 1.19
N SER A 42 17.12 -3.18 0.01
CA SER A 42 16.45 -1.89 -0.18
C SER A 42 14.98 -2.18 -0.45
N ALA A 43 14.17 -2.06 0.61
CA ALA A 43 12.73 -2.25 0.57
C ALA A 43 12.11 -1.35 -0.53
N ILE A 44 11.80 -1.96 -1.68
CA ILE A 44 11.06 -1.33 -2.77
C ILE A 44 9.66 -1.08 -2.23
N GLN A 45 9.38 0.16 -1.84
CA GLN A 45 8.09 0.55 -1.30
C GLN A 45 7.14 0.78 -2.47
N LYS A 46 6.14 -0.08 -2.62
CA LYS A 46 5.08 0.07 -3.61
C LYS A 46 4.17 1.22 -3.19
N ARG A 47 3.81 2.07 -4.14
CA ARG A 47 2.93 3.23 -3.91
C ARG A 47 1.63 3.03 -4.67
N MET A 48 0.50 3.04 -3.96
CA MET A 48 -0.82 3.15 -4.57
C MET A 48 -1.18 4.61 -4.78
N MET A 49 -1.67 4.90 -5.98
CA MET A 49 -2.25 6.18 -6.33
C MET A 49 -3.69 5.99 -6.80
N VAL A 50 -4.54 6.95 -6.48
CA VAL A 50 -5.95 7.01 -6.93
C VAL A 50 -6.20 8.33 -7.65
N LEU A 51 -7.37 8.50 -8.26
CA LEU A 51 -7.77 9.81 -8.78
C LEU A 51 -7.92 10.82 -7.63
N ASP A 52 -7.75 12.11 -7.94
CA ASP A 52 -7.85 13.14 -6.89
C ASP A 52 -9.29 13.29 -6.36
N GLU A 53 -10.29 13.04 -7.22
CA GLU A 53 -11.70 13.02 -6.85
C GLU A 53 -12.05 11.89 -5.88
N ASP A 54 -11.48 10.70 -6.10
CA ASP A 54 -11.72 9.52 -5.25
C ASP A 54 -10.82 9.48 -4.01
N TYR A 55 -9.80 10.33 -3.95
CA TYR A 55 -8.79 10.31 -2.89
C TYR A 55 -9.42 10.40 -1.49
N ALA A 56 -10.42 11.27 -1.32
CA ALA A 56 -11.10 11.44 -0.04
C ALA A 56 -11.79 10.13 0.41
N VAL A 57 -12.62 9.54 -0.47
CA VAL A 57 -13.37 8.32 -0.20
C VAL A 57 -12.42 7.14 0.01
N ALA A 58 -11.44 7.00 -0.88
CA ALA A 58 -10.42 5.96 -0.80
C ALA A 58 -9.62 6.03 0.51
N SER A 59 -9.27 7.23 0.96
CA SER A 59 -8.54 7.44 2.21
C SER A 59 -9.41 7.05 3.41
N GLU A 60 -10.68 7.43 3.44
CA GLU A 60 -11.58 7.05 4.54
C GLU A 60 -11.82 5.54 4.60
N LEU A 61 -11.95 4.87 3.45
CA LEU A 61 -12.09 3.41 3.39
C LEU A 61 -10.86 2.70 3.96
N LEU A 62 -9.65 3.20 3.67
CA LEU A 62 -8.41 2.62 4.21
C LEU A 62 -8.22 2.89 5.70
N VAL A 63 -8.66 4.06 6.20
CA VAL A 63 -8.69 4.35 7.65
C VAL A 63 -9.65 3.40 8.35
N GLY A 64 -10.86 3.21 7.81
CA GLY A 64 -11.86 2.31 8.37
C GLY A 64 -11.43 0.84 8.41
N ALA A 65 -10.50 0.45 7.52
CA ALA A 65 -9.88 -0.87 7.50
C ALA A 65 -8.61 -0.99 8.36
N GLU A 66 -8.27 0.02 9.17
CA GLU A 66 -7.06 0.10 10.02
C GLU A 66 -5.74 -0.08 9.24
N LEU A 67 -5.75 0.11 7.91
CA LEU A 67 -4.58 -0.17 7.06
C LEU A 67 -3.50 0.91 7.15
N LEU A 68 -3.88 2.11 7.60
CA LEU A 68 -2.97 3.24 7.84
C LEU A 68 -2.28 3.15 9.19
N GLU A 69 -2.79 2.31 10.10
CA GLU A 69 -2.09 1.99 11.33
C GLU A 69 -1.04 0.95 10.99
N SER A 70 0.15 1.44 10.66
CA SER A 70 1.36 0.64 10.58
C SER A 70 1.53 -0.13 11.89
N ARG A 71 1.01 -1.36 11.94
CA ARG A 71 1.59 -2.43 12.75
C ARG A 71 2.93 -2.78 12.12
N ASP A 72 3.87 -1.85 12.18
CA ASP A 72 5.28 -2.17 12.34
C ASP A 72 5.40 -2.80 13.74
N THR A 73 4.87 -4.00 13.89
CA THR A 73 5.45 -4.91 14.86
C THR A 73 6.60 -5.53 14.09
N PRO A 74 7.86 -5.17 14.34
CA PRO A 74 8.95 -5.99 13.88
C PRO A 74 8.66 -7.36 14.46
N ARG A 75 8.29 -8.32 13.61
CA ARG A 75 8.18 -9.71 14.03
C ARG A 75 9.60 -10.25 14.16
N GLY A 76 10.35 -9.65 15.09
CA GLY A 76 11.57 -10.17 15.64
C GLY A 76 11.20 -11.25 16.66
N GLY A 77 11.43 -12.50 16.26
CA GLY A 77 11.71 -13.64 17.14
C GLY A 77 10.52 -14.48 17.62
N PRO A 78 10.77 -15.71 18.13
CA PRO A 78 12.08 -16.28 18.48
C PRO A 78 12.46 -17.56 17.71
N ALA A 79 13.78 -17.77 17.68
CA ALA A 79 14.55 -19.04 17.64
C ALA A 79 14.30 -20.05 16.51
#